data_AF-A0A132H230-F1
#
_entry.id   AF-A0A132H230-F1
#
_cell.length_a   1.000
_cell.length_b   1.000
_cell.length_c   1.000
_cell.angle_alpha   90.00
_cell.angle_beta   90.00
_cell.angle_gamma   90.00
#
_symmetry.space_group_name_H-M   'P 1'
#
loop_
_entity.id
_entity.type
_entity.pdbx_description
1 polymer ?
#
loop_
_entity_poly.entity_id
_entity_poly.type
_entity_poly.pdbx_seq_one_letter_code
_entity_poly.pdbx_strand_id
1 'polypeptide(L)'
;MDNYDYNALANEVVRRGINMFESFDDWTKGAFALSNLGRDGLDIFKTISSLSQKYNAAECERKFRNALSTSNRIGIASFIYMCQQHGIDTNKYYVKDSEVALLQPVATHQIESCPIPPLVSIDSVYLTNSLDYSLSSDFGFYLRNLADRVDHVVDVARLYYLGMNREHHTIYWYVDKDNIVRYGKVMAYGADGHRNRFFNPISIPRELSTIGLLPKEYTIKQTLFGEHLIRLPQYAGKTIGIVESEKTAIICSLFLPSLLWLATGSMGNVQTERMEVVKNRLVIFYPDTDPDSLAFNKWRQRADELNHLGWQIQVSDYLEKVATPEQRQMKIDIADLLIDNIQTQTKASLVSL
;
A
#
# COMPACT_ATOMS: atom_id res chain seq x y z
N MET A 1 -24.96 6.81 20.83
CA MET A 1 -24.29 5.50 20.65
C MET A 1 -25.30 4.44 20.99
N ASP A 2 -25.36 3.34 20.25
CA ASP A 2 -26.19 2.21 20.66
C ASP A 2 -25.70 1.72 22.03
N ASN A 3 -26.57 1.71 23.04
CA ASN A 3 -26.18 1.48 24.43
C ASN A 3 -25.96 -0.02 24.68
N TYR A 4 -24.72 -0.49 24.49
CA TYR A 4 -24.27 -1.83 24.90
C TYR A 4 -23.20 -1.74 25.99
N ASP A 5 -23.19 -2.68 26.93
CA ASP A 5 -22.06 -2.87 27.84
C ASP A 5 -20.95 -3.64 27.11
N TYR A 6 -20.07 -2.88 26.44
CA TYR A 6 -18.97 -3.43 25.65
C TYR A 6 -17.92 -4.17 26.50
N ASN A 7 -17.77 -3.80 27.78
CA ASN A 7 -16.86 -4.48 28.70
C ASN A 7 -17.42 -5.85 29.09
N ALA A 8 -18.70 -5.93 29.44
CA ALA A 8 -19.35 -7.20 29.73
C ALA A 8 -19.37 -8.12 28.49
N LEU A 9 -19.56 -7.55 27.30
CA LEU A 9 -19.50 -8.31 26.05
C LEU A 9 -18.09 -8.86 25.77
N ALA A 10 -17.04 -8.06 25.99
CA ALA A 10 -15.65 -8.49 25.88
C ALA A 10 -15.30 -9.58 26.90
N ASN A 11 -15.79 -9.47 28.14
CA ASN A 11 -15.62 -10.49 29.16
C ASN A 11 -16.27 -11.82 28.75
N GLU A 12 -17.43 -11.79 28.10
CA GLU A 12 -18.07 -13.00 27.57
C GLU A 12 -17.26 -13.66 26.44
N VAL A 13 -16.67 -12.86 25.55
CA VAL A 13 -15.74 -13.33 24.50
C VAL A 13 -14.56 -14.09 25.13
N VAL A 14 -13.95 -13.50 26.16
CA VAL A 14 -12.80 -14.07 26.89
C VAL A 14 -13.21 -15.33 27.64
N ARG A 15 -14.34 -15.29 28.36
CA ARG A 15 -14.87 -16.43 29.13
C ARG A 15 -15.11 -17.65 28.24
N ARG A 16 -15.53 -17.44 26.98
CA ARG A 16 -15.74 -18.50 25.99
C ARG A 16 -14.49 -18.86 25.19
N GLY A 17 -13.37 -18.17 25.38
CA GLY A 17 -12.12 -18.39 24.66
C GLY A 17 -12.25 -18.16 23.14
N ILE A 18 -13.12 -17.23 22.73
CA ILE A 18 -13.40 -16.99 21.30
C ILE A 18 -12.27 -16.14 20.71
N ASN A 19 -11.41 -16.76 19.89
CA ASN A 19 -10.34 -16.08 19.18
C ASN A 19 -10.84 -15.36 17.91
N MET A 20 -11.70 -14.36 18.06
CA MET A 20 -12.29 -13.64 16.92
C MET A 20 -11.30 -12.76 16.13
N PHE A 21 -10.08 -12.57 16.64
CA PHE A 21 -9.01 -11.80 15.99
C PHE A 21 -7.87 -12.69 15.48
N GLU A 22 -8.19 -13.93 15.12
CA GLU A 22 -7.20 -14.87 14.59
C GLU A 22 -6.68 -14.46 13.20
N SER A 23 -7.58 -13.94 12.36
CA SER A 23 -7.23 -13.42 11.03
C SER A 23 -6.77 -11.97 11.12
N PHE A 24 -5.85 -11.56 10.23
CA PHE A 24 -5.40 -10.18 10.16
C PHE A 24 -6.55 -9.21 9.84
N ASP A 25 -7.50 -9.64 9.01
CA ASP A 25 -8.63 -8.83 8.59
C ASP A 25 -9.61 -8.59 9.73
N ASP A 26 -9.94 -9.63 10.51
CA ASP A 26 -10.84 -9.50 11.67
C ASP A 26 -10.18 -8.72 12.81
N TRP A 27 -8.88 -8.95 13.06
CA TRP A 27 -8.10 -8.14 13.99
C TRP A 27 -8.06 -6.67 13.59
N THR A 28 -7.93 -6.39 12.30
CA THR A 28 -7.97 -5.02 11.75
C THR A 28 -9.35 -4.40 11.91
N LYS A 29 -10.40 -5.13 11.55
CA LYS A 29 -11.79 -4.69 11.66
C LYS A 29 -12.19 -4.45 13.12
N GLY A 30 -11.73 -5.30 14.03
CA GLY A 30 -11.88 -5.16 15.48
C GLY A 30 -11.24 -3.89 16.01
N ALA A 31 -10.00 -3.60 15.61
CA ALA A 31 -9.30 -2.38 16.02
C ALA A 31 -10.07 -1.12 15.59
N PHE A 32 -10.58 -1.07 14.36
CA PHE A 32 -11.36 0.06 13.85
C PHE A 32 -12.77 0.15 14.44
N ALA A 33 -13.43 -0.97 14.72
CA ALA A 33 -14.74 -0.95 15.36
C ALA A 33 -14.64 -0.41 16.80
N LEU A 34 -13.68 -0.94 17.58
CA LEU A 34 -13.50 -0.57 18.99
C LEU A 34 -12.87 0.81 19.18
N SER A 35 -12.18 1.38 18.18
CA SER A 35 -11.66 2.75 18.26
C SER A 35 -12.76 3.81 18.34
N ASN A 36 -14.01 3.48 17.97
CA ASN A 36 -15.17 4.35 18.19
C ASN A 36 -15.47 4.61 19.68
N LEU A 37 -14.93 3.79 20.60
CA LEU A 37 -15.01 3.99 22.05
C LEU A 37 -13.87 4.86 22.60
N GLY A 38 -13.03 5.43 21.73
CA GLY A 38 -11.86 6.21 22.16
C GLY A 38 -10.79 5.35 22.84
N ARG A 39 -10.14 5.89 23.87
CA ARG A 39 -9.08 5.18 24.60
C ARG A 39 -9.61 3.96 25.37
N ASP A 40 -10.85 4.01 25.82
CA ASP A 40 -11.47 2.92 26.59
C ASP A 40 -11.63 1.63 25.76
N GLY A 41 -11.73 1.76 24.43
CA GLY A 41 -11.75 0.63 23.51
C GLY A 41 -10.41 -0.11 23.40
N LEU A 42 -9.29 0.48 23.83
CA LEU A 42 -7.97 -0.14 23.76
C LEU A 42 -7.87 -1.35 24.67
N ASP A 43 -8.41 -1.23 25.89
CA ASP A 43 -8.36 -2.31 26.88
C ASP A 43 -9.23 -3.48 26.44
N ILE A 44 -10.41 -3.20 25.87
CA ILE A 44 -11.26 -4.22 25.23
C ILE A 44 -10.51 -4.92 24.09
N PHE A 45 -9.89 -4.15 23.20
CA PHE A 45 -9.17 -4.69 22.05
C PHE A 45 -7.97 -5.53 22.46
N LYS A 46 -7.17 -5.08 23.44
CA LYS A 46 -6.04 -5.83 24.01
C LYS A 46 -6.51 -7.12 24.66
N THR A 47 -7.58 -7.05 25.46
CA THR A 47 -8.12 -8.20 26.19
C THR A 47 -8.54 -9.31 25.22
N ILE A 48 -9.29 -8.99 24.17
CA ILE A 48 -9.71 -9.96 23.16
C ILE A 48 -8.52 -10.44 22.31
N SER A 49 -7.63 -9.53 21.91
CA SER A 49 -6.43 -9.87 21.13
C SER A 49 -5.49 -10.83 21.87
N SER A 50 -5.47 -10.78 23.21
CA SER A 50 -4.61 -11.63 24.05
C SER A 50 -4.98 -13.12 24.00
N LEU A 51 -6.16 -13.47 23.49
CA LEU A 51 -6.59 -14.85 23.27
C LEU A 51 -5.85 -15.53 22.10
N SER A 52 -5.24 -14.75 21.22
CA SER A 52 -4.46 -15.26 20.09
C SER A 52 -3.04 -15.63 20.50
N GLN A 53 -2.53 -16.76 20.01
CA GLN A 53 -1.12 -17.14 20.21
C GLN A 53 -0.13 -16.19 19.51
N LYS A 54 -0.61 -15.38 18.57
CA LYS A 54 0.19 -14.37 17.83
C LYS A 54 0.23 -13.02 18.55
N TYR A 55 -0.35 -12.92 19.75
CA TYR A 55 -0.52 -11.64 20.44
C TYR A 55 0.83 -10.98 20.75
N ASN A 56 0.95 -9.72 20.35
CA ASN A 56 2.03 -8.83 20.73
C ASN A 56 1.44 -7.51 21.22
N ALA A 57 1.67 -7.17 22.49
CA ALA A 57 1.08 -6.00 23.12
C ALA A 57 1.47 -4.68 22.43
N ALA A 58 2.73 -4.55 21.97
CA ALA A 58 3.21 -3.36 21.29
C ALA A 58 2.61 -3.22 19.88
N GLU A 59 2.48 -4.32 19.15
CA GLU A 59 1.83 -4.31 17.83
C GLU A 59 0.32 -4.06 17.93
N CYS A 60 -0.34 -4.62 18.93
CA CYS A 60 -1.76 -4.41 19.23
C CYS A 60 -2.03 -2.94 19.56
N GLU A 61 -1.21 -2.34 20.41
CA GLU A 61 -1.36 -0.93 20.74
C GLU A 61 -1.08 -0.02 19.54
N ARG A 62 -0.05 -0.33 18.74
CA ARG A 62 0.23 0.39 17.49
C ARG A 62 -0.94 0.29 16.52
N LYS A 63 -1.54 -0.90 16.36
CA LYS A 63 -2.69 -1.14 15.49
C LYS A 63 -3.90 -0.32 15.93
N PHE A 64 -4.19 -0.29 17.23
CA PHE A 64 -5.32 0.46 17.78
C PHE A 64 -5.10 1.98 17.69
N ARG A 65 -3.87 2.45 17.92
CA ARG A 65 -3.52 3.87 17.76
C ARG A 65 -3.67 4.34 16.31
N ASN A 66 -3.31 3.49 15.36
CA ASN A 66 -3.57 3.75 13.94
C ASN A 66 -5.08 3.79 13.67
N ALA A 67 -5.86 2.92 14.30
CA ALA A 67 -7.32 2.90 14.16
C ALA A 67 -8.02 4.15 14.74
N LEU A 68 -7.48 4.74 15.81
CA LEU A 68 -7.97 5.99 16.40
C LEU A 68 -7.67 7.23 15.54
N SER A 69 -6.54 7.22 14.82
CA SER A 69 -6.08 8.36 14.01
C SER A 69 -6.58 8.33 12.56
N THR A 70 -7.09 7.18 12.10
CA THR A 70 -7.65 7.03 10.77
C THR A 70 -9.11 7.48 10.77
N SER A 71 -9.51 8.32 9.82
CA SER A 71 -10.92 8.64 9.55
C SER A 71 -11.62 7.44 8.90
N ASN A 72 -11.85 6.37 9.67
CA ASN A 72 -12.43 5.14 9.17
C ASN A 72 -13.97 5.13 9.30
N ARG A 73 -14.64 4.45 8.36
CA ARG A 73 -16.11 4.32 8.27
C ARG A 73 -16.67 3.12 9.04
N ILE A 74 -15.80 2.29 9.64
CA ILE A 74 -16.21 1.10 10.39
C ILE A 74 -16.74 1.53 11.75
N GLY A 75 -18.06 1.50 11.92
CA GLY A 75 -18.72 1.82 13.19
C GLY A 75 -18.67 0.68 14.21
N ILE A 76 -18.94 1.02 15.47
CA ILE A 76 -18.94 0.10 16.62
C ILE A 76 -19.88 -1.12 16.44
N ALA A 77 -20.94 -0.98 15.64
CA ALA A 77 -21.86 -2.08 15.30
C ALA A 77 -21.14 -3.29 14.67
N SER A 78 -19.99 -3.06 14.02
CA SER A 78 -19.18 -4.17 13.46
C SER A 78 -18.66 -5.11 14.55
N PHE A 79 -18.33 -4.58 15.74
CA PHE A 79 -17.91 -5.39 16.87
C PHE A 79 -19.06 -6.25 17.42
N ILE A 80 -20.26 -5.67 17.50
CA ILE A 80 -21.48 -6.39 17.88
C ILE A 80 -21.76 -7.53 16.88
N TYR A 81 -21.68 -7.25 15.58
CA TYR A 81 -21.85 -8.26 14.54
C TYR A 81 -20.83 -9.40 14.64
N MET A 82 -19.55 -9.08 14.90
CA MET A 82 -18.52 -10.10 15.12
C MET A 82 -18.85 -11.01 16.31
N CYS A 83 -19.35 -10.43 17.42
CA CYS A 83 -19.79 -11.23 18.57
C CYS A 83 -20.96 -12.17 18.21
N GLN A 84 -21.93 -11.70 17.42
CA GLN A 84 -23.07 -12.50 16.96
C GLN A 84 -22.64 -13.66 16.06
N GLN A 85 -21.68 -13.44 15.15
CA GLN A 85 -21.14 -14.49 14.27
C GLN A 85 -20.49 -15.65 15.05
N HIS A 86 -19.93 -15.36 16.22
CA HIS A 86 -19.39 -16.37 17.13
C HIS A 86 -20.44 -16.92 18.13
N GLY A 87 -21.72 -16.65 17.88
CA GLY A 87 -22.84 -17.20 18.65
C GLY A 87 -22.98 -16.59 20.04
N ILE A 88 -22.57 -15.33 20.24
CA ILE A 88 -22.86 -14.56 21.45
C ILE A 88 -24.20 -13.85 21.27
N ASP A 89 -25.12 -14.06 22.22
CA ASP A 89 -26.39 -13.34 22.26
C ASP A 89 -26.18 -11.92 22.79
N THR A 90 -25.91 -10.97 21.89
CA THR A 90 -25.58 -9.58 22.21
C THR A 90 -26.74 -8.81 22.85
N ASN A 91 -27.98 -9.27 22.69
CA ASN A 91 -29.16 -8.60 23.25
C ASN A 91 -29.16 -8.61 24.78
N LYS A 92 -28.47 -9.56 25.40
CA LYS A 92 -28.28 -9.63 26.87
C LYS A 92 -27.45 -8.48 27.44
N TYR A 93 -26.65 -7.83 26.59
CA TYR A 93 -25.72 -6.76 26.97
C TYR A 93 -26.22 -5.39 26.50
N TYR A 94 -27.45 -5.32 26.00
CA TYR A 94 -28.10 -4.07 25.62
C TYR A 94 -28.63 -3.36 26.87
N VAL A 95 -28.19 -2.11 27.08
CA VAL A 95 -28.60 -1.29 28.21
C VAL A 95 -29.83 -0.46 27.80
N LYS A 96 -30.99 -0.76 28.41
CA LYS A 96 -32.23 0.01 28.20
C LYS A 96 -32.16 1.35 28.95
N ASP A 97 -32.73 2.40 28.36
CA ASP A 97 -32.68 3.79 28.84
C ASP A 97 -33.19 4.07 30.28
N SER A 98 -33.69 3.07 31.00
CA SER A 98 -34.29 3.20 32.34
C SER A 98 -33.31 3.17 33.54
N GLU A 99 -32.00 2.98 33.33
CA GLU A 99 -30.98 3.00 34.43
C GLU A 99 -30.00 4.20 34.35
N VAL A 100 -30.31 5.22 33.56
CA VAL A 100 -29.42 6.38 33.33
C VAL A 100 -29.34 7.36 34.53
N ALA A 101 -30.05 7.12 35.63
CA ALA A 101 -30.20 8.09 36.72
C ALA A 101 -29.09 8.12 37.79
N LEU A 102 -28.04 7.27 37.72
CA LEU A 102 -27.00 7.22 38.78
C LEU A 102 -25.55 7.32 38.32
N LEU A 103 -25.29 7.55 37.04
CA LEU A 103 -23.95 7.94 36.59
C LEU A 103 -23.97 9.44 36.35
N GLN A 104 -23.25 10.16 37.22
CA GLN A 104 -22.98 11.59 37.05
C GLN A 104 -22.53 11.85 35.62
N PRO A 105 -22.91 12.99 35.01
CA PRO A 105 -22.47 13.31 33.67
C PRO A 105 -20.95 13.33 33.66
N VAL A 106 -20.35 12.30 33.07
CA VAL A 106 -18.94 12.34 32.70
C VAL A 106 -18.84 13.54 31.79
N ALA A 107 -18.08 14.53 32.25
CA ALA A 107 -17.80 15.74 31.50
C ALA A 107 -17.57 15.34 30.04
N THR A 108 -18.24 16.02 29.12
CA THR A 108 -17.84 16.00 27.72
C THR A 108 -16.41 16.54 27.69
N HIS A 109 -15.44 15.64 27.89
CA HIS A 109 -14.07 15.91 27.55
C HIS A 109 -14.13 16.19 26.06
N GLN A 110 -14.00 17.48 25.73
CA GLN A 110 -13.53 17.90 24.44
C GLN A 110 -12.40 16.94 24.10
N ILE A 111 -12.57 16.18 23.01
CA ILE A 111 -11.57 15.27 22.50
C ILE A 111 -10.36 16.15 22.23
N GLU A 112 -9.43 16.22 23.19
CA GLU A 112 -8.10 16.74 22.92
C GLU A 112 -7.54 15.80 21.85
N SER A 113 -7.57 16.28 20.61
CA SER A 113 -7.01 15.57 19.47
C SER A 113 -5.57 15.23 19.83
N CYS A 114 -5.30 13.94 20.07
CA CYS A 114 -3.93 13.47 20.15
C CYS A 114 -3.24 13.95 18.86
N PRO A 115 -2.09 14.64 18.93
CA PRO A 115 -1.46 15.20 17.74
C PRO A 115 -1.30 14.09 16.71
N ILE A 116 -1.92 14.24 15.54
CA ILE A 116 -1.73 13.30 14.43
C ILE A 116 -0.22 13.33 14.14
N PRO A 117 0.50 12.19 14.17
CA PRO A 117 1.92 12.18 13.89
C PRO A 117 2.19 12.87 12.55
N PRO A 118 3.24 13.71 12.47
CA PRO A 118 3.50 14.45 11.25
C PRO A 118 3.71 13.48 10.08
N LEU A 119 3.26 13.90 8.89
CA LEU A 119 3.59 13.17 7.67
C LEU A 119 5.10 13.15 7.47
N VAL A 120 5.62 12.00 7.06
CA VAL A 120 7.02 11.87 6.67
C VAL A 120 7.35 12.93 5.61
N SER A 121 8.46 13.61 5.84
CA SER A 121 9.11 14.52 4.91
C SER A 121 10.60 14.26 5.01
N ILE A 122 11.14 13.54 4.03
CA ILE A 122 12.58 13.29 3.91
C ILE A 122 13.19 14.50 3.21
N ASP A 123 14.34 14.97 3.69
CA ASP A 123 15.07 16.03 3.00
C ASP A 123 15.46 15.59 1.58
N SER A 124 15.16 16.42 0.59
CA SER A 124 15.49 16.21 -0.82
C SER A 124 16.99 15.97 -1.08
N VAL A 125 17.88 16.34 -0.15
CA VAL A 125 19.31 16.05 -0.21
C VAL A 125 19.60 14.55 -0.29
N TYR A 126 18.82 13.70 0.40
CA TYR A 126 19.01 12.24 0.34
C TYR A 126 18.66 11.69 -1.03
N LEU A 127 17.59 12.19 -1.64
CA LEU A 127 17.23 11.85 -3.01
C LEU A 127 18.33 12.29 -3.97
N THR A 128 18.65 13.58 -3.97
CA THR A 128 19.57 14.21 -4.92
C THR A 128 20.97 13.58 -4.89
N ASN A 129 21.49 13.29 -3.68
CA ASN A 129 22.81 12.68 -3.52
C ASN A 129 22.86 11.19 -3.86
N SER A 130 21.70 10.54 -3.99
CA SER A 130 21.60 9.11 -4.29
C SER A 130 21.30 8.80 -5.75
N LEU A 131 21.02 9.82 -6.59
CA LEU A 131 20.60 9.62 -7.97
C LEU A 131 21.63 8.82 -8.77
N ASP A 132 21.15 7.77 -9.46
CA ASP A 132 21.99 6.85 -10.22
C ASP A 132 22.24 7.39 -11.65
N TYR A 133 23.03 8.45 -11.75
CA TYR A 133 23.30 9.10 -13.04
C TYR A 133 24.06 8.22 -14.03
N SER A 134 24.81 7.22 -13.54
CA SER A 134 25.64 6.31 -14.34
C SER A 134 25.02 4.93 -14.52
N LEU A 135 23.77 4.72 -14.09
CA LEU A 135 23.06 3.44 -14.17
C LEU A 135 23.91 2.29 -13.60
N SER A 136 24.55 2.54 -12.47
CA SER A 136 25.50 1.65 -11.80
C SER A 136 24.86 0.81 -10.69
N SER A 137 23.57 1.02 -10.40
CA SER A 137 22.82 0.10 -9.55
C SER A 137 22.59 -1.24 -10.28
N ASP A 138 22.25 -2.28 -9.53
CA ASP A 138 21.85 -3.57 -10.07
C ASP A 138 20.75 -3.44 -11.16
N PHE A 139 19.68 -2.71 -10.86
CA PHE A 139 18.61 -2.47 -11.83
C PHE A 139 19.06 -1.53 -12.96
N GLY A 140 19.85 -0.48 -12.66
CA GLY A 140 20.41 0.40 -13.67
C GLY A 140 21.27 -0.35 -14.69
N PHE A 141 22.08 -1.29 -14.24
CA PHE A 141 22.88 -2.18 -15.09
C PHE A 141 21.99 -3.07 -15.95
N TYR A 142 20.94 -3.67 -15.36
CA TYR A 142 19.96 -4.44 -16.11
C TYR A 142 19.28 -3.61 -17.21
N LEU A 143 18.83 -2.40 -16.89
CA LEU A 143 18.17 -1.51 -17.86
C LEU A 143 19.09 -1.13 -19.03
N ARG A 144 20.39 -0.93 -18.79
CA ARG A 144 21.38 -0.66 -19.86
C ARG A 144 21.50 -1.81 -20.85
N ASN A 145 21.41 -3.05 -20.37
CA ASN A 145 21.48 -4.23 -21.23
C ASN A 145 20.14 -4.55 -21.91
N LEU A 146 19.05 -3.95 -21.42
CA LEU A 146 17.71 -4.22 -21.92
C LEU A 146 17.33 -3.38 -23.15
N ALA A 147 17.84 -2.15 -23.26
CA ALA A 147 17.48 -1.23 -24.34
C ALA A 147 18.72 -0.71 -25.09
N ASP A 148 18.65 -0.70 -26.43
CA ASP A 148 19.77 -0.29 -27.29
C ASP A 148 20.16 1.20 -27.10
N ARG A 149 19.19 2.06 -26.79
CA ARG A 149 19.38 3.51 -26.63
C ARG A 149 19.64 3.87 -25.17
N VAL A 150 20.88 3.74 -24.73
CA VAL A 150 21.31 4.02 -23.34
C VAL A 150 20.91 5.43 -22.89
N ASP A 151 20.99 6.46 -23.74
CA ASP A 151 20.59 7.82 -23.39
C ASP A 151 19.14 7.91 -22.94
N HIS A 152 18.24 7.19 -23.63
CA HIS A 152 16.82 7.13 -23.26
C HIS A 152 16.61 6.42 -21.92
N VAL A 153 17.43 5.40 -21.61
CA VAL A 153 17.42 4.73 -20.31
C VAL A 153 17.81 5.71 -19.19
N VAL A 154 18.86 6.48 -19.42
CA VAL A 154 19.32 7.52 -18.48
C VAL A 154 18.23 8.56 -18.26
N ASP A 155 17.55 9.00 -19.32
CA ASP A 155 16.47 9.99 -19.21
C ASP A 155 15.29 9.47 -18.38
N VAL A 156 14.83 8.23 -18.61
CA VAL A 156 13.75 7.64 -17.81
C VAL A 156 14.18 7.39 -16.36
N ALA A 157 15.40 6.89 -16.13
CA ALA A 157 15.91 6.71 -14.77
C ALA A 157 15.94 8.05 -14.00
N ARG A 158 16.39 9.14 -14.64
CA ARG A 158 16.38 10.48 -14.06
C ARG A 158 14.96 11.00 -13.83
N LEU A 159 14.06 10.78 -14.79
CA LEU A 159 12.66 11.19 -14.69
C LEU A 159 11.99 10.62 -13.44
N TYR A 160 12.24 9.34 -13.15
CA TYR A 160 11.68 8.64 -11.98
C TYR A 160 12.52 8.80 -10.69
N TYR A 161 13.58 9.61 -10.72
CA TYR A 161 14.53 9.76 -9.63
C TYR A 161 15.09 8.42 -9.15
N LEU A 162 15.48 7.53 -10.06
CA LEU A 162 16.10 6.27 -9.69
C LEU A 162 17.41 6.54 -8.94
N GLY A 163 17.53 5.99 -7.73
CA GLY A 163 18.71 6.14 -6.90
C GLY A 163 19.48 4.83 -6.72
N MET A 164 20.63 4.94 -6.06
CA MET A 164 21.51 3.83 -5.74
C MET A 164 22.09 4.02 -4.32
N ASN A 165 22.15 2.95 -3.53
CA ASN A 165 22.83 2.96 -2.24
C ASN A 165 24.34 2.64 -2.41
N ARG A 166 25.09 2.62 -1.31
CA ARG A 166 26.53 2.31 -1.34
C ARG A 166 26.88 0.88 -1.75
N GLU A 167 25.90 -0.03 -1.69
CA GLU A 167 26.04 -1.44 -2.06
C GLU A 167 25.57 -1.71 -3.50
N HIS A 168 25.35 -0.65 -4.28
CA HIS A 168 24.82 -0.71 -5.65
C HIS A 168 23.39 -1.26 -5.76
N HIS A 169 22.62 -1.26 -4.68
CA HIS A 169 21.20 -1.58 -4.71
C HIS A 169 20.38 -0.36 -5.10
N THR A 170 19.32 -0.62 -5.85
CA THR A 170 18.42 0.39 -6.40
C THR A 170 17.55 1.02 -5.32
N ILE A 171 17.37 2.34 -5.39
CA ILE A 171 16.47 3.10 -4.53
C ILE A 171 15.31 3.65 -5.36
N TYR A 172 14.09 3.30 -4.95
CA TYR A 172 12.86 3.91 -5.47
C TYR A 172 12.37 5.00 -4.52
N TRP A 173 12.37 6.24 -5.00
CA TRP A 173 11.88 7.40 -4.26
C TRP A 173 10.41 7.67 -4.58
N TYR A 174 9.61 7.85 -3.54
CA TYR A 174 8.21 8.25 -3.66
C TYR A 174 8.12 9.74 -3.34
N VAL A 175 7.94 10.52 -4.39
CA VAL A 175 7.85 11.98 -4.33
C VAL A 175 6.41 12.37 -4.68
N ASP A 176 5.75 13.11 -3.80
CA ASP A 176 4.37 13.52 -4.03
C ASP A 176 4.26 14.66 -5.06
N LYS A 177 3.02 15.00 -5.44
CA LYS A 177 2.75 16.09 -6.41
C LYS A 177 3.34 17.46 -6.01
N ASP A 178 3.63 17.67 -4.72
CA ASP A 178 4.17 18.91 -4.17
C ASP A 178 5.72 18.86 -4.05
N ASN A 179 6.36 17.80 -4.56
CA ASN A 179 7.80 17.48 -4.49
C ASN A 179 8.33 17.18 -3.11
N ILE A 180 7.47 16.72 -2.21
CA ILE A 180 7.91 16.28 -0.91
C ILE A 180 8.27 14.80 -1.01
N VAL A 181 9.48 14.44 -0.56
CA VAL A 181 9.92 13.05 -0.53
C VAL A 181 9.22 12.35 0.64
N ARG A 182 8.27 11.46 0.33
CA ARG A 182 7.41 10.78 1.30
C ARG A 182 7.92 9.42 1.71
N TYR A 183 8.66 8.75 0.84
CA TYR A 183 9.20 7.42 1.10
C TYR A 183 10.41 7.13 0.22
N GLY A 184 11.26 6.21 0.67
CA GLY A 184 12.35 5.65 -0.11
C GLY A 184 12.48 4.17 0.18
N LYS A 185 12.60 3.35 -0.87
CA LYS A 185 12.63 1.90 -0.81
C LYS A 185 13.89 1.38 -1.49
N VAL A 186 14.76 0.70 -0.74
CA VAL A 186 15.92 0.02 -1.33
C VAL A 186 15.53 -1.39 -1.72
N MET A 187 15.89 -1.78 -2.94
CA MET A 187 15.62 -3.08 -3.54
C MET A 187 16.88 -3.60 -4.23
N ALA A 188 17.14 -4.89 -4.09
CA ALA A 188 18.25 -5.56 -4.78
C ALA A 188 17.74 -6.45 -5.92
N TYR A 189 18.50 -6.49 -7.01
CA TYR A 189 18.20 -7.24 -8.22
C TYR A 189 19.37 -8.13 -8.66
N GLY A 190 19.04 -9.23 -9.34
CA GLY A 190 20.00 -10.05 -10.07
C GLY A 190 20.34 -9.45 -11.44
N ALA A 191 21.35 -10.01 -12.10
CA ALA A 191 21.76 -9.59 -13.44
C ALA A 191 20.67 -9.86 -14.51
N ASP A 192 19.75 -10.77 -14.23
CA ASP A 192 18.56 -11.09 -15.03
C ASP A 192 17.41 -10.11 -14.82
N GLY A 193 17.57 -9.12 -13.93
CA GLY A 193 16.54 -8.15 -13.58
C GLY A 193 15.48 -8.67 -12.60
N HIS A 194 15.59 -9.93 -12.17
CA HIS A 194 14.71 -10.47 -11.13
C HIS A 194 15.13 -9.96 -9.76
N ARG A 195 14.14 -9.76 -8.89
CA ARG A 195 14.38 -9.36 -7.49
C ARG A 195 15.23 -10.41 -6.79
N ASN A 196 16.29 -9.97 -6.10
CA ASN A 196 17.02 -10.82 -5.17
C ASN A 196 16.13 -11.16 -3.95
N ARG A 197 15.71 -12.42 -3.85
CA ARG A 197 14.81 -12.90 -2.77
C ARG A 197 15.51 -13.02 -1.41
N PHE A 198 16.85 -13.05 -1.39
CA PHE A 198 17.64 -13.08 -0.15
C PHE A 198 17.85 -11.69 0.44
N PHE A 199 17.56 -10.63 -0.31
CA PHE A 199 17.62 -9.26 0.17
C PHE A 199 16.26 -8.81 0.72
N ASN A 200 16.27 -8.35 1.96
CA ASN A 200 15.10 -7.74 2.58
C ASN A 200 15.01 -6.26 2.19
N PRO A 201 13.90 -5.80 1.58
CA PRO A 201 13.74 -4.40 1.20
C PRO A 201 13.93 -3.46 2.38
N ILE A 202 14.69 -2.38 2.18
CA ILE A 202 14.98 -1.40 3.23
C ILE A 202 14.05 -0.20 3.08
N SER A 203 13.51 0.25 4.22
CA SER A 203 12.70 1.46 4.31
C SER A 203 13.58 2.63 4.75
N ILE A 204 13.82 3.60 3.86
CA ILE A 204 14.67 4.76 4.17
C ILE A 204 14.11 5.58 5.34
N PRO A 205 12.79 5.85 5.46
CA PRO A 205 12.25 6.50 6.65
C PRO A 205 12.57 5.74 7.96
N ARG A 206 12.53 4.40 7.92
CA ARG A 206 12.87 3.56 9.07
C ARG A 206 14.34 3.70 9.44
N GLU A 207 15.23 3.64 8.46
CA GLU A 207 16.67 3.82 8.66
C GLU A 207 16.99 5.20 9.25
N LEU A 208 16.47 6.27 8.62
CA LEU A 208 16.67 7.65 9.08
C LEU A 208 16.11 7.88 10.49
N SER A 209 14.97 7.27 10.82
CA SER A 209 14.40 7.33 12.17
C SER A 209 15.27 6.61 13.20
N THR A 210 15.86 5.47 12.82
CA THR A 210 16.74 4.67 13.69
C THR A 210 18.00 5.45 14.08
N ILE A 211 18.55 6.25 13.16
CA ILE A 211 19.73 7.09 13.39
C ILE A 211 19.40 8.50 13.89
N GLY A 212 18.12 8.79 14.18
CA GLY A 212 17.69 10.07 14.77
C GLY A 212 17.59 11.25 13.80
N LEU A 213 17.62 11.00 12.48
CA LEU A 213 17.45 12.03 11.43
C LEU A 213 15.98 12.22 11.02
N LEU A 214 15.10 11.30 11.42
CA LEU A 214 13.65 11.48 11.41
C LEU A 214 13.08 11.21 12.82
N PRO A 215 11.90 11.77 13.15
CA PRO A 215 11.19 11.43 14.39
C PRO A 215 10.96 9.92 14.53
N LYS A 216 10.78 9.43 15.77
CA LYS A 216 10.38 8.03 16.02
C LYS A 216 8.91 7.77 15.67
N GLU A 217 8.09 8.80 15.74
CA GLU A 217 6.67 8.75 15.43
C GLU A 217 6.40 9.60 14.18
N TYR A 218 5.97 8.94 13.11
CA TYR A 218 5.62 9.57 11.85
C TYR A 218 4.56 8.74 11.11
N THR A 219 3.85 9.38 10.19
CA THR A 219 2.91 8.71 9.29
C THR A 219 3.42 8.77 7.85
N ILE A 220 3.47 7.63 7.17
CA ILE A 220 3.82 7.58 5.75
C ILE A 220 2.57 7.91 4.93
N LYS A 221 2.62 9.02 4.18
CA LYS A 221 1.58 9.38 3.20
C LYS A 221 1.51 8.30 2.11
N GLN A 222 0.31 7.80 1.81
CA GLN A 222 0.12 6.75 0.79
C GLN A 222 0.32 7.34 -0.61
N THR A 223 1.57 7.42 -1.06
CA THR A 223 1.99 8.10 -2.30
C THR A 223 2.19 7.07 -3.40
N LEU A 224 1.88 7.40 -4.66
CA LEU A 224 2.25 6.56 -5.80
C LEU A 224 3.72 6.75 -6.17
N PHE A 225 4.38 5.67 -6.61
CA PHE A 225 5.67 5.83 -7.28
C PHE A 225 5.45 6.55 -8.61
N GLY A 226 6.22 7.61 -8.87
CA GLY A 226 6.06 8.48 -10.05
C GLY A 226 4.99 9.57 -9.89
N GLU A 227 4.36 9.74 -8.72
CA GLU A 227 3.29 10.74 -8.50
C GLU A 227 3.71 12.17 -8.91
N HIS A 228 4.96 12.54 -8.63
CA HIS A 228 5.55 13.82 -9.01
C HIS A 228 5.50 14.13 -10.52
N LEU A 229 5.35 13.11 -11.36
CA LEU A 229 5.26 13.25 -12.81
C LEU A 229 3.92 13.80 -13.29
N ILE A 230 2.85 13.64 -12.50
CA ILE A 230 1.48 14.02 -12.89
C ILE A 230 1.37 15.53 -13.20
N ARG A 231 2.20 16.35 -12.55
CA ARG A 231 2.23 17.81 -12.70
C ARG A 231 3.00 18.29 -13.94
N LEU A 232 3.75 17.41 -14.60
CA LEU A 232 4.60 17.83 -15.72
C LEU A 232 3.74 18.07 -16.98
N PRO A 233 3.94 19.18 -17.71
CA PRO A 233 3.10 19.54 -18.85
C PRO A 233 3.01 18.47 -19.94
N GLN A 234 4.08 17.73 -20.20
CA GLN A 234 4.09 16.65 -21.20
C GLN A 234 3.19 15.45 -20.83
N TYR A 235 2.79 15.35 -19.56
CA TYR A 235 1.85 14.34 -19.08
C TYR A 235 0.45 14.90 -18.88
N ALA A 236 0.20 16.18 -19.18
CA ALA A 236 -1.15 16.74 -19.16
C ALA A 236 -2.02 15.97 -20.18
N GLY A 237 -3.15 15.43 -19.72
CA GLY A 237 -4.08 14.68 -20.57
C GLY A 237 -3.65 13.26 -20.97
N LYS A 238 -2.41 12.83 -20.73
CA LYS A 238 -2.02 11.42 -20.96
C LYS A 238 -2.81 10.48 -20.06
N THR A 239 -3.20 9.33 -20.59
CA THR A 239 -3.74 8.22 -19.79
C THR A 239 -2.67 7.68 -18.85
N ILE A 240 -3.07 7.35 -17.63
CA ILE A 240 -2.17 6.87 -16.58
C ILE A 240 -2.27 5.34 -16.53
N GLY A 241 -1.16 4.65 -16.74
CA GLY A 241 -1.02 3.23 -16.46
C GLY A 241 -0.55 3.02 -15.02
N ILE A 242 -1.25 2.20 -14.23
CA ILE A 242 -0.82 1.84 -12.87
C ILE A 242 -0.52 0.35 -12.80
N VAL A 243 0.67 0.03 -12.29
CA VAL A 243 1.20 -1.34 -12.11
C VAL A 243 1.54 -1.62 -10.65
N GLU A 244 1.82 -2.88 -10.31
CA GLU A 244 2.18 -3.26 -8.95
C GLU A 244 3.57 -2.77 -8.53
N SER A 245 4.59 -2.97 -9.36
CA SER A 245 5.98 -2.74 -8.96
C SER A 245 6.61 -1.51 -9.60
N GLU A 246 7.55 -0.89 -8.89
CA GLU A 246 8.31 0.28 -9.37
C GLU A 246 9.16 -0.07 -10.60
N LYS A 247 9.75 -1.28 -10.61
CA LYS A 247 10.49 -1.85 -11.76
C LYS A 247 9.63 -1.81 -13.02
N THR A 248 8.41 -2.34 -12.93
CA THR A 248 7.47 -2.47 -14.05
C THR A 248 7.12 -1.08 -14.62
N ALA A 249 6.90 -0.09 -13.76
CA ALA A 249 6.58 1.28 -14.21
C ALA A 249 7.71 1.93 -15.00
N ILE A 250 8.97 1.72 -14.58
CA ILE A 250 10.15 2.23 -15.30
C ILE A 250 10.31 1.53 -16.65
N ILE A 251 10.22 0.20 -16.69
CA ILE A 251 10.36 -0.56 -17.95
C ILE A 251 9.23 -0.20 -18.93
N CYS A 252 7.99 -0.06 -18.45
CA CYS A 252 6.88 0.36 -19.29
C CYS A 252 7.04 1.81 -19.78
N SER A 253 7.69 2.69 -19.00
CA SER A 253 8.01 4.04 -19.46
C SER A 253 9.02 4.06 -20.60
N LEU A 254 9.94 3.09 -20.63
CA LEU A 254 10.91 2.94 -21.72
C LEU A 254 10.24 2.46 -23.02
N PHE A 255 9.33 1.49 -22.93
CA PHE A 255 8.80 0.80 -24.11
C PHE A 255 7.38 1.20 -24.51
N LEU A 256 6.62 1.84 -23.63
CA LEU A 256 5.27 2.35 -23.87
C LEU A 256 5.13 3.83 -23.39
N PRO A 257 5.88 4.78 -23.99
CA PRO A 257 5.90 6.19 -23.56
C PRO A 257 4.62 6.98 -23.88
N SER A 258 3.65 6.35 -24.56
CA SER A 258 2.33 6.93 -24.84
C SER A 258 1.47 7.07 -23.57
N LEU A 259 1.79 6.32 -22.50
CA LEU A 259 1.15 6.41 -21.19
C LEU A 259 2.08 7.07 -20.16
N LEU A 260 1.50 7.59 -19.08
CA LEU A 260 2.23 7.92 -17.86
C LEU A 260 2.16 6.71 -16.92
N TRP A 261 3.30 6.14 -16.52
CA TRP A 261 3.32 4.95 -15.66
C TRP A 261 3.56 5.30 -14.20
N LEU A 262 2.72 4.76 -13.31
CA LEU A 262 2.85 4.88 -11.86
C LEU A 262 2.82 3.49 -11.22
N ALA A 263 3.32 3.35 -10.00
CA ALA A 263 3.24 2.08 -9.27
C ALA A 263 2.69 2.20 -7.85
N THR A 264 2.02 1.14 -7.41
CA THR A 264 1.50 1.00 -6.04
C THR A 264 2.54 0.38 -5.08
N GLY A 265 3.61 -0.18 -5.59
CA GLY A 265 4.65 -0.87 -4.82
C GLY A 265 4.22 -2.22 -4.23
N SER A 266 2.93 -2.60 -4.30
CA SER A 266 2.38 -3.93 -4.00
C SER A 266 0.90 -4.07 -4.40
N MET A 267 0.46 -5.30 -4.68
CA MET A 267 -0.95 -5.65 -4.95
C MET A 267 -1.97 -5.01 -3.99
N GLY A 268 -1.67 -4.94 -2.69
CA GLY A 268 -2.61 -4.48 -1.64
C GLY A 268 -2.74 -2.97 -1.48
N ASN A 269 -2.01 -2.19 -2.28
CA ASN A 269 -1.84 -0.75 -2.06
C ASN A 269 -2.77 0.14 -2.90
N VAL A 270 -3.82 -0.42 -3.49
CA VAL A 270 -4.85 0.34 -4.23
C VAL A 270 -5.84 1.00 -3.24
N GLN A 271 -5.35 1.92 -2.42
CA GLN A 271 -6.13 2.60 -1.37
C GLN A 271 -6.71 3.92 -1.87
N THR A 272 -7.86 4.36 -1.32
CA THR A 272 -8.54 5.60 -1.79
C THR A 272 -7.63 6.81 -1.68
N GLU A 273 -6.95 6.98 -0.52
CA GLU A 273 -6.01 8.08 -0.28
C GLU A 273 -4.97 8.19 -1.39
N ARG A 274 -4.41 7.05 -1.80
CA ARG A 274 -3.37 6.96 -2.82
C ARG A 274 -3.89 7.29 -4.22
N MET A 275 -5.15 6.97 -4.50
CA MET A 275 -5.78 7.21 -5.79
C MET A 275 -6.30 8.65 -5.93
N GLU A 276 -6.35 9.44 -4.86
CA GLU A 276 -6.90 10.80 -4.90
C GLU A 276 -6.17 11.69 -5.91
N VAL A 277 -4.85 11.52 -6.05
CA VAL A 277 -4.03 12.31 -6.99
C VAL A 277 -4.39 12.06 -8.47
N VAL A 278 -5.01 10.93 -8.79
CA VAL A 278 -5.42 10.56 -10.16
C VAL A 278 -6.93 10.63 -10.40
N LYS A 279 -7.71 11.17 -9.45
CA LYS A 279 -9.17 11.17 -9.50
C LYS A 279 -9.78 11.74 -10.78
N ASN A 280 -9.20 12.82 -11.29
CA ASN A 280 -9.68 13.53 -12.49
C ASN A 280 -8.92 13.10 -13.76
N ARG A 281 -8.36 11.89 -13.79
CA ARG A 281 -7.54 11.37 -14.89
C ARG A 281 -8.11 10.05 -15.39
N LEU A 282 -7.89 9.75 -16.66
CA LEU A 282 -8.12 8.43 -17.21
C LEU A 282 -7.02 7.49 -16.71
N VAL A 283 -7.41 6.42 -16.04
CA VAL A 283 -6.49 5.45 -15.43
C VAL A 283 -6.78 4.06 -15.98
N ILE A 284 -5.72 3.32 -16.31
CA ILE A 284 -5.77 1.90 -16.63
C ILE A 284 -4.88 1.16 -15.63
N PHE A 285 -5.48 0.20 -14.95
CA PHE A 285 -4.83 -0.74 -14.05
C PHE A 285 -4.29 -1.94 -14.83
N TYR A 286 -3.03 -2.29 -14.56
CA TYR A 286 -2.34 -3.45 -15.13
C TYR A 286 -1.89 -4.36 -13.97
N PRO A 287 -2.81 -5.17 -13.41
CA PRO A 287 -2.49 -6.10 -12.34
C PRO A 287 -1.54 -7.20 -12.85
N ASP A 288 -0.69 -7.72 -11.96
CA ASP A 288 0.18 -8.86 -12.28
C ASP A 288 -0.70 -10.11 -12.51
N THR A 289 -0.18 -11.08 -13.26
CA THR A 289 -0.87 -12.36 -13.42
C THR A 289 -0.79 -13.19 -12.15
N ASP A 290 -1.75 -14.08 -11.96
CA ASP A 290 -1.66 -15.13 -10.96
C ASP A 290 -2.48 -16.36 -11.40
N PRO A 291 -2.25 -17.55 -10.82
CA PRO A 291 -2.93 -18.79 -11.25
C PRO A 291 -4.46 -18.71 -11.18
N ASP A 292 -4.99 -17.90 -10.26
CA ASP A 292 -6.40 -17.84 -9.91
C ASP A 292 -7.05 -16.47 -10.25
N SER A 293 -6.33 -15.62 -11.01
CA SER A 293 -6.75 -14.25 -11.35
C SER A 293 -7.13 -13.37 -10.14
N LEU A 294 -6.60 -13.67 -8.96
CA LEU A 294 -6.87 -12.95 -7.71
C LEU A 294 -6.44 -11.48 -7.77
N ALA A 295 -5.27 -11.17 -8.35
CA ALA A 295 -4.80 -9.81 -8.48
C ALA A 295 -5.72 -9.00 -9.39
N PHE A 296 -6.05 -9.56 -10.56
CA PHE A 296 -7.01 -8.99 -11.50
C PHE A 296 -8.37 -8.72 -10.85
N ASN A 297 -8.95 -9.73 -10.19
CA ASN A 297 -10.26 -9.61 -9.54
C ASN A 297 -10.26 -8.59 -8.40
N LYS A 298 -9.21 -8.55 -7.56
CA LYS A 298 -9.08 -7.55 -6.50
C LYS A 298 -8.98 -6.13 -7.04
N TRP A 299 -8.16 -5.93 -8.07
CA TRP A 299 -7.98 -4.62 -8.68
C TRP A 299 -9.25 -4.17 -9.42
N ARG A 300 -9.98 -5.10 -10.04
CA ARG A 300 -11.28 -4.84 -10.66
C ARG A 300 -12.33 -4.41 -9.64
N GLN A 301 -12.51 -5.18 -8.57
CA GLN A 301 -13.42 -4.81 -7.49
C GLN A 301 -13.07 -3.41 -6.96
N ARG A 302 -11.78 -3.15 -6.75
CA ARG A 302 -11.33 -1.88 -6.22
C ARG A 302 -11.54 -0.71 -7.19
N ALA A 303 -11.33 -0.93 -8.47
CA ALA A 303 -11.64 0.03 -9.52
C ALA A 303 -13.13 0.37 -9.53
N ASP A 304 -14.01 -0.63 -9.43
CA ASP A 304 -15.46 -0.44 -9.39
C ASP A 304 -15.88 0.41 -8.17
N GLU A 305 -15.35 0.10 -6.98
CA GLU A 305 -15.56 0.89 -5.76
C GLU A 305 -15.12 2.36 -5.90
N LEU A 306 -13.96 2.61 -6.53
CA LEU A 306 -13.44 3.95 -6.75
C LEU A 306 -14.25 4.70 -7.82
N ASN A 307 -14.65 4.01 -8.89
CA ASN A 307 -15.48 4.58 -9.95
C ASN A 307 -16.84 5.03 -9.41
N HIS A 308 -17.43 4.28 -8.47
CA HIS A 308 -18.63 4.72 -7.74
C HIS A 308 -18.41 6.01 -6.93
N LEU A 309 -17.17 6.34 -6.57
CA LEU A 309 -16.80 7.58 -5.87
C LEU A 309 -16.32 8.69 -6.83
N GLY A 310 -16.40 8.49 -8.15
CA GLY A 310 -16.13 9.50 -9.17
C GLY A 310 -14.78 9.40 -9.88
N TRP A 311 -14.04 8.29 -9.72
CA TRP A 311 -12.83 8.01 -10.51
C TRP A 311 -13.18 7.49 -11.91
N GLN A 312 -12.19 7.49 -12.81
CA GLN A 312 -12.28 6.93 -14.16
C GLN A 312 -11.18 5.88 -14.37
N ILE A 313 -11.39 4.70 -13.80
CA ILE A 313 -10.43 3.59 -13.80
C ILE A 313 -10.97 2.42 -14.63
N GLN A 314 -10.16 1.94 -15.56
CA GLN A 314 -10.36 0.66 -16.24
C GLN A 314 -9.33 -0.35 -15.74
N VAL A 315 -9.66 -1.65 -15.77
CA VAL A 315 -8.70 -2.72 -15.48
C VAL A 315 -8.42 -3.49 -16.76
N SER A 316 -7.15 -3.56 -17.14
CA SER A 316 -6.70 -4.26 -18.33
C SER A 316 -6.79 -5.77 -18.12
N ASP A 317 -7.56 -6.44 -18.96
CA ASP A 317 -7.64 -7.91 -19.03
C ASP A 317 -6.66 -8.50 -20.05
N TYR A 318 -5.73 -7.68 -20.56
CA TYR A 318 -4.79 -8.10 -21.59
C TYR A 318 -3.89 -9.24 -21.10
N LEU A 319 -3.27 -9.09 -19.92
CA LEU A 319 -2.43 -10.12 -19.29
C LEU A 319 -3.22 -11.42 -19.06
N GLU A 320 -4.47 -11.31 -18.62
CA GLU A 320 -5.36 -12.45 -18.43
C GLU A 320 -5.66 -13.21 -19.71
N LYS A 321 -5.65 -12.53 -20.87
CA LYS A 321 -5.92 -13.14 -22.18
C LYS A 321 -4.70 -13.78 -22.82
N VAL A 322 -3.52 -13.17 -22.67
CA VAL A 322 -2.33 -13.56 -23.44
C VAL A 322 -1.34 -14.41 -22.65
N ALA A 323 -1.37 -14.39 -21.31
CA ALA A 323 -0.44 -15.16 -20.50
C ALA A 323 -0.72 -16.67 -20.58
N THR A 324 0.34 -17.47 -20.76
CA THR A 324 0.26 -18.94 -20.68
C THR A 324 0.03 -19.40 -19.23
N PRO A 325 -0.43 -20.64 -19.00
CA PRO A 325 -0.53 -21.20 -17.65
C PRO A 325 0.78 -21.12 -16.85
N GLU A 326 1.93 -21.37 -17.50
CA GLU A 326 3.25 -21.29 -16.88
C GLU A 326 3.60 -19.84 -16.50
N GLN A 327 3.30 -18.89 -17.37
CA GLN A 327 3.47 -17.47 -17.10
C GLN A 327 2.60 -16.99 -15.92
N ARG A 328 1.34 -17.45 -15.83
CA ARG A 328 0.48 -17.17 -14.67
C ARG A 328 1.05 -17.75 -13.38
N GLN A 329 1.66 -18.94 -13.43
CA GLN A 329 2.33 -19.54 -12.28
C GLN A 329 3.56 -18.73 -11.83
N MET A 330 4.26 -18.11 -12.78
CA MET A 330 5.39 -17.21 -12.53
C MET A 330 4.97 -15.80 -12.08
N LYS A 331 3.67 -15.47 -12.18
CA LYS A 331 3.11 -14.16 -11.86
C LYS A 331 3.77 -13.02 -12.62
N ILE A 332 3.87 -13.19 -13.94
CA ILE A 332 4.45 -12.17 -14.81
C ILE A 332 3.64 -10.88 -14.78
N ASP A 333 4.33 -9.77 -15.04
CA ASP A 333 3.76 -8.44 -15.20
C ASP A 333 3.75 -8.00 -16.68
N ILE A 334 3.21 -6.81 -16.97
CA ILE A 334 3.15 -6.27 -18.34
C ILE A 334 4.56 -5.97 -18.90
N ALA A 335 5.54 -5.65 -18.05
CA ALA A 335 6.90 -5.40 -18.49
C ALA A 335 7.58 -6.69 -18.96
N ASP A 336 7.34 -7.82 -18.29
CA ASP A 336 7.88 -9.12 -18.70
C ASP A 336 7.40 -9.47 -20.12
N LEU A 337 6.11 -9.26 -20.44
CA LEU A 337 5.60 -9.44 -21.81
C LEU A 337 6.22 -8.47 -22.83
N LEU A 338 6.48 -7.22 -22.45
CA LEU A 338 7.13 -6.26 -23.34
C LEU A 338 8.56 -6.70 -23.67
N ILE A 339 9.29 -7.17 -22.65
CA ILE A 339 10.65 -7.66 -22.80
C ILE A 339 10.70 -8.88 -23.71
N ASP A 340 9.83 -9.87 -23.48
CA ASP A 340 9.74 -11.08 -24.29
C ASP A 340 9.46 -10.76 -25.78
N ASN A 341 8.53 -9.83 -26.04
CA ASN A 341 8.20 -9.40 -27.40
C ASN A 341 9.38 -8.73 -28.11
N ILE A 342 10.11 -7.85 -27.41
CA ILE A 342 11.29 -7.17 -27.97
C ILE A 342 12.39 -8.18 -28.27
N GLN A 343 12.72 -9.07 -27.33
CA GLN A 343 13.75 -10.08 -27.54
C GLN A 343 13.41 -11.03 -28.70
N THR A 344 12.13 -11.36 -28.87
CA THR A 344 11.66 -12.20 -29.98
C THR A 344 11.82 -11.48 -31.33
N GLN A 345 11.47 -10.19 -31.41
CA GLN A 345 11.65 -9.39 -32.62
C GLN A 345 13.13 -9.20 -33.00
N THR A 346 14.01 -8.98 -32.02
CA THR A 346 15.46 -8.85 -32.25
C THR A 346 16.05 -10.16 -32.78
N LYS A 347 15.68 -11.30 -32.18
CA LYS A 347 16.12 -12.63 -32.66
C LYS A 347 15.62 -12.92 -34.08
N ALA A 348 14.36 -12.63 -34.39
CA ALA A 348 13.81 -12.82 -35.72
C ALA A 348 14.57 -11.98 -36.77
N SER A 349 14.92 -10.74 -36.42
CA SER A 349 15.67 -9.82 -37.30
C SER A 349 17.11 -10.30 -37.57
N LEU A 350 17.74 -10.94 -36.58
CA LEU A 350 19.09 -11.52 -36.70
C LEU A 350 19.13 -12.82 -37.52
N VAL A 351 18.03 -13.60 -37.55
CA VAL A 351 17.92 -14.84 -38.33
C VAL A 351 17.53 -14.56 -39.80
N SER A 352 16.97 -13.38 -40.08
CA SER A 352 16.63 -12.93 -41.44
C SER A 352 17.77 -12.23 -42.20
N LEU A 353 18.93 -12.04 -41.55
CA LEU A 353 20.18 -11.56 -42.13
C LEU A 353 21.10 -12.75 -42.42
#